data_AF-A0A2N3LEG8-F1
#
_entry.id   AF-A0A2N3LEG8-F1
#
_cell.length_a   1.000
_cell.length_b   1.000
_cell.length_c   1.000
_cell.angle_alpha   90.00
_cell.angle_beta   90.00
_cell.angle_gamma   90.00
#
_symmetry.space_group_name_H-M   'P 1'
#
loop_
_entity.id
_entity.type
_entity.pdbx_description
1 polymer ?
#
loop_
_entity_poly.entity_id
_entity_poly.type
_entity_poly.pdbx_seq_one_letter_code
_entity_poly.pdbx_strand_id
1 'polypeptide(L)'
;MNKLDCENKLKKENTNWKQTEHESYFSYHIIVSYFGDLEPKYHVLKNADGEGWVIGVFYSFIGEYVPLEEGENQLVFPTSKEAMNYVDMVENTKTIE
;
A
#
# COMPACT_ATOMS: atom_id res chain seq x y z
N MET A 1 16.55 -30.94 -10.21
CA MET A 1 15.89 -29.63 -10.04
C MET A 1 15.02 -29.71 -8.81
N ASN A 2 15.37 -28.95 -7.78
CA ASN A 2 14.81 -29.05 -6.43
C ASN A 2 13.59 -28.15 -6.29
N LYS A 3 12.64 -28.55 -5.43
CA LYS A 3 11.46 -27.75 -5.00
C LYS A 3 11.81 -26.31 -4.56
N LEU A 4 13.08 -26.09 -4.19
CA LEU A 4 13.64 -24.80 -3.77
C LEU A 4 13.71 -23.74 -4.90
N ASP A 5 13.65 -24.17 -6.17
CA ASP A 5 13.65 -23.25 -7.32
C ASP A 5 12.25 -22.71 -7.66
N CYS A 6 11.18 -23.35 -7.17
CA CYS A 6 9.79 -22.90 -7.36
C CYS A 6 9.38 -21.86 -6.31
N GLU A 7 9.82 -22.02 -5.06
CA GLU A 7 9.47 -21.11 -3.95
C GLU A 7 10.19 -19.76 -4.08
N ASN A 8 11.38 -19.73 -4.69
CA ASN A 8 12.16 -18.51 -4.89
C ASN A 8 11.78 -17.68 -6.13
N LYS A 9 10.79 -18.12 -6.93
CA LYS A 9 10.30 -17.38 -8.12
C LYS A 9 8.91 -16.75 -7.96
N LEU A 10 8.21 -16.99 -6.86
CA LEU A 10 6.80 -16.57 -6.67
C LEU A 10 6.57 -15.34 -5.78
N LYS A 11 7.60 -14.67 -5.24
CA LYS A 11 7.41 -13.47 -4.40
C LYS A 11 8.41 -12.35 -4.66
N LYS A 12 8.83 -12.21 -5.91
CA LYS A 12 9.54 -11.02 -6.39
C LYS A 12 8.70 -10.34 -7.46
N GLU A 13 7.43 -10.13 -7.14
CA GLU A 13 6.64 -9.17 -7.91
C GLU A 13 7.19 -7.79 -7.56
N ASN A 14 7.55 -7.08 -8.62
CA ASN A 14 8.12 -5.76 -8.59
C ASN A 14 7.01 -4.80 -8.15
N THR A 15 6.76 -4.73 -6.85
CA THR A 15 5.76 -3.82 -6.30
C THR A 15 6.31 -2.41 -6.55
N ASN A 16 5.67 -1.64 -7.44
CA ASN A 16 6.14 -0.31 -7.85
C ASN A 16 5.93 0.74 -6.75
N TRP A 17 6.26 0.38 -5.51
CA TRP A 17 6.32 1.29 -4.41
C TRP A 17 7.51 2.22 -4.59
N LYS A 18 7.25 3.52 -4.54
CA LYS A 18 8.33 4.52 -4.53
C LYS A 18 8.46 5.08 -3.13
N GLN A 19 9.65 4.91 -2.57
CA GLN A 19 10.02 5.52 -1.30
C GLN A 19 10.27 7.02 -1.48
N THR A 20 9.83 7.84 -0.53
CA THR A 20 10.11 9.27 -0.45
C THR A 20 11.31 9.55 0.47
N GLU A 21 11.80 10.78 0.44
CA GLU A 21 12.87 11.25 1.34
C GLU A 21 12.49 11.18 2.83
N HIS A 22 11.19 11.09 3.15
CA HIS A 22 10.66 11.01 4.52
C HIS A 22 10.30 9.58 4.96
N GLU A 23 10.94 8.57 4.34
CA GLU A 23 10.69 7.15 4.62
C GLU A 23 9.23 6.70 4.42
N SER A 24 8.44 7.40 3.61
CA SER A 24 7.08 6.97 3.23
C SER A 24 7.08 6.29 1.86
N TYR A 25 6.02 5.58 1.52
CA TYR A 25 5.94 4.78 0.30
C TYR A 25 4.63 5.02 -0.46
N PHE A 26 4.70 5.31 -1.76
CA PHE A 26 3.52 5.48 -2.62
C PHE A 26 3.33 4.30 -3.58
N SER A 27 2.10 3.83 -3.75
CA SER A 27 1.76 2.67 -4.59
C SER A 27 1.60 3.03 -6.08
N TYR A 28 2.68 3.31 -6.81
CA TYR A 28 2.56 3.72 -8.22
C TYR A 28 2.11 2.59 -9.18
N HIS A 29 1.98 1.35 -8.71
CA HIS A 29 1.30 0.26 -9.43
C HIS A 29 -0.23 0.29 -9.29
N ILE A 30 -0.77 1.07 -8.36
CA ILE A 30 -2.21 1.22 -8.15
C ILE A 30 -2.51 2.72 -8.17
N ILE A 31 -3.04 3.19 -9.29
CA ILE A 31 -3.27 4.62 -9.55
C ILE A 31 -4.76 4.92 -9.72
N VAL A 32 -5.16 6.14 -9.36
CA VAL A 32 -6.51 6.67 -9.53
C VAL A 32 -6.44 7.97 -10.33
N SER A 33 -7.49 8.26 -11.10
CA SER A 33 -7.58 9.53 -11.81
C SER A 33 -8.15 10.61 -10.88
N TYR A 34 -7.51 11.78 -10.88
CA TYR A 34 -7.95 12.95 -10.14
C TYR A 34 -7.65 14.20 -10.96
N PHE A 35 -8.69 14.95 -11.34
CA PHE A 35 -8.60 16.14 -12.21
C PHE A 35 -7.75 15.98 -13.50
N GLY A 36 -7.72 14.78 -14.08
CA GLY A 36 -6.97 14.50 -15.30
C GLY A 36 -5.52 14.03 -15.06
N ASP A 37 -5.06 14.08 -13.81
CA ASP A 37 -3.79 13.51 -13.37
C ASP A 37 -3.97 12.08 -12.85
N LEU A 38 -2.86 11.36 -12.73
CA LEU A 38 -2.78 9.99 -12.19
C LEU A 38 -2.07 10.05 -10.83
N GLU A 39 -2.84 9.78 -9.78
CA GLU A 39 -2.36 9.81 -8.40
C GLU A 39 -2.20 8.38 -7.85
N PRO A 40 -1.19 8.11 -7.01
CA PRO A 40 -1.12 6.85 -6.27
C PRO A 40 -2.36 6.69 -5.39
N LYS A 41 -2.96 5.50 -5.39
CA LYS A 41 -4.13 5.24 -4.55
C LYS A 41 -3.77 5.09 -3.07
N TYR A 42 -2.59 4.55 -2.77
CA TYR A 42 -2.15 4.26 -1.42
C TYR A 42 -0.83 4.94 -1.08
N HIS A 43 -0.73 5.37 0.18
CA HIS A 43 0.44 5.96 0.78
C HIS A 43 0.71 5.31 2.13
N VAL A 44 1.87 4.68 2.32
CA VAL A 44 2.29 4.10 3.59
C VAL A 44 3.24 5.06 4.28
N LEU A 45 2.94 5.44 5.52
CA LEU A 45 3.69 6.42 6.29
C LEU A 45 3.76 6.02 7.77
N LYS A 46 4.70 6.60 8.51
CA LYS A 46 4.79 6.40 9.96
C LYS A 46 3.52 6.93 10.62
N ASN A 47 3.06 6.19 11.63
CA ASN A 47 1.95 6.64 12.47
C ASN A 47 2.36 7.94 13.20
N ALA A 48 1.53 8.97 13.10
CA ALA A 48 1.76 10.25 13.80
C ALA A 48 1.39 10.16 15.29
N ASP A 49 0.46 9.27 15.63
CA ASP A 49 -0.12 9.14 16.97
C ASP A 49 0.61 8.10 17.84
N GLY A 50 1.63 7.44 17.32
CA GLY A 50 2.38 6.42 18.06
C GLY A 50 3.35 5.62 17.22
N GLU A 51 3.68 4.43 17.71
CA GLU A 51 4.53 3.49 16.97
C GLU A 51 3.80 2.86 15.78
N GLY A 52 4.57 2.41 14.80
CA GLY A 52 4.07 1.67 13.65
C GLY A 52 3.82 2.54 12.41
N TRP A 53 3.06 1.97 11.49
CA TRP A 53 2.83 2.44 10.13
C TRP A 53 1.36 2.41 9.80
N VAL A 54 0.90 3.39 9.05
CA VAL A 54 -0.50 3.52 8.63
C VAL A 54 -0.57 3.56 7.12
N ILE A 55 -1.73 3.17 6.59
CA ILE A 55 -2.02 3.24 5.17
C ILE A 55 -2.98 4.41 4.97
N GLY A 56 -2.56 5.45 4.25
CA GLY A 56 -3.45 6.45 3.67
C GLY A 56 -4.05 5.93 2.37
N VAL A 57 -5.35 6.14 2.19
CA VAL A 57 -6.09 5.86 0.96
C VAL A 57 -6.51 7.17 0.33
N PHE A 58 -6.19 7.39 -0.94
CA PHE A 58 -6.58 8.59 -1.66
C PHE A 58 -8.07 8.56 -2.01
N TYR A 59 -8.81 9.58 -1.58
CA TYR A 59 -10.22 9.75 -1.89
C TYR A 59 -10.41 10.90 -2.88
N SER A 60 -10.65 10.58 -4.16
CA SER A 60 -10.84 11.58 -5.22
C SER A 60 -12.00 12.56 -4.97
N PHE A 61 -12.96 12.21 -4.09
CA PHE A 61 -14.06 13.10 -3.71
C PHE A 61 -13.59 14.33 -2.90
N ILE A 62 -12.54 14.16 -2.10
CA ILE A 62 -11.97 15.24 -1.26
C ILE A 62 -10.55 15.63 -1.69
N GLY A 63 -9.91 14.83 -2.56
CA GLY A 63 -8.56 15.11 -3.04
C GLY A 63 -7.46 14.86 -2.01
N GLU A 64 -7.74 14.05 -0.98
CA GLU A 64 -6.85 13.85 0.17
C GLU A 64 -6.68 12.35 0.49
N TYR A 65 -5.59 12.05 1.19
CA TYR A 65 -5.36 10.74 1.78
C TYR A 65 -5.99 10.67 3.17
N VAL A 66 -6.84 9.67 3.39
CA VAL A 66 -7.46 9.38 4.69
C VAL A 66 -6.91 8.05 5.21
N PRO A 67 -6.59 7.93 6.51
CA PRO A 67 -6.15 6.67 7.07
C PRO A 67 -7.14 5.53 6.82
N LEU A 68 -6.60 4.35 6.53
CA LEU A 68 -7.37 3.12 6.46
C LEU A 68 -7.77 2.70 7.87
N GLU A 69 -9.06 2.46 8.06
CA GLU A 69 -9.65 2.08 9.35
C GLU A 69 -10.22 0.66 9.28
N GLU A 70 -10.20 -0.04 10.42
CA GLU A 70 -10.90 -1.29 10.66
C GLU A 70 -11.94 -1.07 11.77
N GLY A 71 -13.19 -0.81 11.37
CA GLY A 71 -14.24 -0.39 12.29
C GLY A 71 -14.02 1.06 12.74
N GLU A 72 -13.92 1.28 14.05
CA GLU A 72 -13.70 2.61 14.64
C GLU A 72 -12.21 2.94 14.89
N ASN A 73 -11.30 2.03 14.54
CA ASN A 73 -9.88 2.17 14.83
C ASN A 73 -9.07 2.29 13.54
N GLN A 74 -8.09 3.20 13.54
CA GLN A 74 -7.06 3.26 12.51
C GLN A 74 -6.26 1.96 12.49
N LEU A 75 -6.04 1.42 11.29
CA LEU A 75 -5.24 0.22 11.12
C LEU A 75 -3.75 0.56 11.16
N VAL A 76 -3.05 0.05 12.18
CA VAL A 76 -1.62 0.30 12.42
C VAL A 76 -0.83 -1.00 12.25
N PHE A 77 0.27 -0.92 11.51
CA PHE A 77 1.16 -2.03 11.19
C PHE A 77 2.52 -1.88 11.89
N PRO A 78 3.11 -2.97 12.40
CA PRO A 78 4.45 -2.93 12.99
C PRO A 78 5.54 -2.44 12.03
N THR A 79 5.43 -2.78 10.74
CA THR A 79 6.43 -2.41 9.72
C THR A 79 5.79 -1.86 8.45
N SER A 80 6.51 -0.97 7.74
CA SER A 80 6.09 -0.46 6.43
C SER A 80 5.85 -1.59 5.44
N LYS A 81 6.70 -2.62 5.47
CA LYS A 81 6.59 -3.80 4.61
C LYS A 81 5.27 -4.56 4.82
N GLU A 82 4.82 -4.71 6.06
CA GLU A 82 3.53 -5.36 6.36
C GLU A 82 2.35 -4.52 5.85
N ALA A 83 2.39 -3.20 6.04
CA ALA A 83 1.39 -2.30 5.48
C ALA A 83 1.33 -2.36 3.94
N MET A 84 2.49 -2.34 3.27
CA MET A 84 2.58 -2.47 1.82
C MET A 84 2.05 -3.82 1.33
N ASN A 85 2.44 -4.92 1.98
CA ASN A 85 1.96 -6.25 1.63
C ASN A 85 0.44 -6.38 1.82
N TYR A 86 -0.12 -5.74 2.84
CA TYR A 86 -1.57 -5.73 3.06
C TYR A 86 -2.29 -5.11 1.85
N VAL A 87 -1.84 -3.94 1.39
CA VAL A 87 -2.39 -3.29 0.18
C VAL A 87 -2.28 -4.21 -1.04
N ASP A 88 -1.08 -4.77 -1.26
CA ASP A 88 -0.81 -5.61 -2.43
C ASP A 88 -1.69 -6.88 -2.40
N MET A 89 -1.93 -7.48 -1.24
CA MET A 89 -2.82 -8.63 -1.09
C MET A 89 -4.29 -8.27 -1.37
N VAL A 90 -4.79 -7.18 -0.77
CA VAL A 90 -6.19 -6.76 -0.90
C VAL A 90 -6.52 -6.38 -2.35
N GLU A 91 -5.65 -5.64 -3.03
CA GLU A 91 -5.93 -5.21 -4.40
C GLU A 91 -5.73 -6.34 -5.42
N ASN A 92 -4.80 -7.28 -5.18
CA ASN A 92 -4.66 -8.47 -6.03
C ASN A 92 -5.89 -9.38 -5.97
N THR A 93 -6.55 -9.49 -4.80
CA THR A 93 -7.77 -10.32 -4.67
C THR A 93 -8.97 -9.78 -5.45
N LYS A 94 -8.99 -8.48 -5.81
CA LYS A 94 -10.11 -7.87 -6.57
C LYS A 94 -10.05 -8.14 -8.08
N THR A 95 -9.00 -8.78 -8.57
CA THR A 95 -8.81 -9.07 -10.01
C THR A 95 -9.44 -10.41 -10.45
N ILE A 96 -10.15 -11.11 -9.56
CA ILE A 96 -10.81 -12.39 -9.84
C ILE A 96 -12.32 -12.29 -9.58
N GLU A 97 -13.02 -11.42 -10.29
CA GLU A 97 -14.49 -11.45 -10.43
C GLU A 97 -14.92 -11.11 -11.86
#